data_AF-A0AAJ2NCQ2-F1
#
_entry.id   AF-A0AAJ2NCQ2-F1
#
_cell.length_a   1.000
_cell.length_b   1.000
_cell.length_c   1.000
_cell.angle_alpha   90.00
_cell.angle_beta   90.00
_cell.angle_gamma   90.00
#
_symmetry.space_group_name_H-M   'P 1'
#
loop_
_entity.id
_entity.type
_entity.pdbx_description
1 polymer ?
#
loop_
_entity_poly.entity_id
_entity_poly.type
_entity_poly.pdbx_seq_one_letter_code
_entity_poly.pdbx_strand_id
1 'polypeptide(L)'
;MHFRDLTPSKAERSSLALSTAARLAEQSQTWNTAAEFYEAAAELWPTGTGRFRSGDVAKLLRKAERCRSLAEVTTSPDEMEF
;
A
#
# COMPACT_ATOMS: atom_id res chain seq x y z
N MET A 1 26.94 -13.05 21.30
CA MET A 1 26.88 -12.08 20.19
C MET A 1 25.54 -12.25 19.51
N HIS A 2 24.66 -11.24 19.53
CA HIS A 2 23.39 -11.31 18.80
C HIS A 2 23.69 -11.07 17.32
N PHE A 3 23.59 -12.11 16.51
CA PHE A 3 23.56 -11.97 15.05
C PHE A 3 22.30 -11.16 14.72
N ARG A 4 22.49 -9.89 14.35
CA ARG A 4 21.43 -9.15 13.66
C ARG A 4 21.35 -9.80 12.29
N ASP A 5 20.34 -10.62 12.07
CA ASP A 5 19.96 -11.02 10.73
C ASP A 5 19.73 -9.73 9.93
N LEU A 6 20.69 -9.42 9.05
CA LEU A 6 20.67 -8.29 8.13
C LEU A 6 19.71 -8.53 6.96
N THR A 7 19.11 -9.72 6.90
CA THR A 7 18.13 -10.10 5.89
C THR A 7 16.76 -9.56 6.28
N PRO A 8 16.05 -8.91 5.34
CA PRO A 8 14.67 -8.51 5.60
C PRO A 8 13.85 -9.77 5.90
N SER A 9 13.09 -9.70 6.98
CA SER A 9 12.15 -10.74 7.38
C SER A 9 11.18 -11.07 6.23
N LYS A 10 10.57 -12.25 6.30
CA LYS A 10 9.55 -12.65 5.32
C LYS A 10 8.45 -11.60 5.20
N ALA A 11 8.00 -11.03 6.32
CA ALA A 11 6.94 -10.05 6.31
C ALA A 11 7.39 -8.68 5.76
N GLU A 12 8.65 -8.25 5.94
CA GLU A 12 9.20 -7.08 5.23
C GLU A 12 9.21 -7.28 3.72
N ARG A 13 9.66 -8.46 3.25
CA ARG A 13 9.68 -8.77 1.81
C ARG A 13 8.27 -8.85 1.23
N SER A 14 7.32 -9.43 1.96
CA SER A 14 5.91 -9.51 1.55
C SER A 14 5.24 -8.15 1.52
N SER A 15 5.44 -7.32 2.54
CA SER A 15 4.94 -5.93 2.57
C SER A 15 5.51 -5.12 1.41
N LEU A 16 6.81 -5.26 1.12
CA LEU A 16 7.44 -4.59 -0.01
C LEU A 16 6.81 -5.03 -1.34
N ALA A 17 6.66 -6.34 -1.55
CA ALA A 17 6.04 -6.90 -2.75
C ALA A 17 4.60 -6.38 -2.95
N LEU A 18 3.79 -6.34 -1.88
CA LEU A 18 2.44 -5.79 -1.93
C LEU A 18 2.44 -4.29 -2.24
N SER A 19 3.34 -3.51 -1.64
CA SER A 19 3.45 -2.08 -1.95
C SER A 19 3.86 -1.82 -3.40
N THR A 20 4.67 -2.70 -4.00
CA THR A 20 5.03 -2.62 -5.42
C THR A 20 3.88 -3.03 -6.33
N ALA A 21 3.11 -4.05 -5.97
CA ALA A 21 1.91 -4.45 -6.70
C ALA A 21 0.85 -3.35 -6.67
N ALA A 22 0.64 -2.70 -5.51
CA ALA A 22 -0.24 -1.56 -5.37
C ALA A 22 0.14 -0.41 -6.32
N ARG A 23 1.44 -0.14 -6.47
CA ARG A 23 1.93 0.89 -7.40
C ARG A 23 1.69 0.54 -8.87
N LEU A 24 1.76 -0.74 -9.23
CA LEU A 24 1.41 -1.19 -10.58
C LEU A 24 -0.10 -1.07 -10.82
N ALA A 25 -0.92 -1.37 -9.81
CA ALA A 25 -2.36 -1.17 -9.84
C ALA A 25 -2.73 0.33 -10.01
N GLU A 26 -2.03 1.24 -9.32
CA GLU A 26 -2.17 2.70 -9.53
C GLU A 26 -1.87 3.10 -10.99
N GLN A 27 -0.82 2.55 -11.61
CA GLN A 27 -0.48 2.85 -13.02
C GLN A 27 -1.53 2.34 -14.01
N SER A 28 -2.20 1.24 -13.67
CA SER A 28 -3.28 0.66 -14.47
C SER A 28 -4.66 1.19 -14.10
N GLN A 29 -4.73 2.24 -13.26
CA GLN A 29 -5.96 2.88 -12.78
C GLN A 29 -6.93 1.91 -12.09
N THR A 30 -6.42 0.78 -11.59
CA THR A 30 -7.19 -0.20 -10.83
C THR A 30 -7.20 0.21 -9.35
N TRP A 31 -7.85 1.34 -9.07
CA TRP A 31 -7.76 2.04 -7.79
C TRP A 31 -8.25 1.19 -6.60
N ASN A 32 -9.33 0.42 -6.77
CA ASN A 32 -9.83 -0.48 -5.72
C ASN A 32 -8.78 -1.55 -5.35
N THR A 33 -8.19 -2.19 -6.35
CA THR A 33 -7.16 -3.21 -6.16
C THR A 33 -5.87 -2.61 -5.56
N ALA A 34 -5.51 -1.39 -5.97
CA ALA A 34 -4.39 -0.66 -5.37
C ALA A 34 -4.62 -0.40 -3.87
N ALA A 35 -5.84 -0.04 -3.48
CA ALA A 35 -6.19 0.18 -2.08
C ALA A 35 -6.05 -1.09 -1.24
N GLU A 36 -6.61 -2.22 -1.73
CA GLU A 36 -6.52 -3.52 -1.06
C GLU A 36 -5.06 -3.95 -0.85
N PHE A 37 -4.19 -3.76 -1.86
CA PHE A 37 -2.78 -4.10 -1.72
C PHE A 37 -2.04 -3.21 -0.72
N TYR A 38 -2.37 -1.92 -0.65
CA TYR A 38 -1.78 -1.02 0.35
C TYR A 38 -2.23 -1.37 1.78
N GLU A 39 -3.49 -1.77 1.97
CA GLU A 39 -4.00 -2.23 3.27
C GLU A 39 -3.38 -3.56 3.69
N ALA A 40 -3.29 -4.53 2.77
CA ALA A 40 -2.63 -5.80 3.03
C ALA A 40 -1.14 -5.61 3.37
N ALA A 41 -0.45 -4.67 2.71
CA ALA A 41 0.93 -4.31 3.05
C ALA A 41 1.04 -3.73 4.47
N ALA A 42 0.08 -2.88 4.86
CA ALA A 42 0.02 -2.28 6.19
C ALA A 42 -0.26 -3.31 7.28
N GLU A 43 -1.13 -4.29 7.02
CA GLU A 43 -1.50 -5.36 7.97
C GLU A 43 -0.38 -6.39 8.18
N LEU A 44 0.42 -6.66 7.14
CA LEU A 44 1.56 -7.59 7.22
C LEU A 44 2.73 -7.04 8.03
N TRP A 45 2.84 -5.72 8.21
CA TRP A 45 3.97 -5.10 8.90
C TRP A 45 3.56 -3.95 9.84
N PRO A 46 2.71 -4.20 10.86
CA PRO A 46 2.18 -3.15 11.74
C PRO A 46 3.23 -2.61 12.73
N THR A 47 4.27 -3.39 13.02
CA THR A 47 5.18 -3.18 14.17
C THR A 47 6.66 -3.11 13.78
N GLY A 48 6.98 -2.69 12.56
CA GLY A 48 8.36 -2.61 12.06
C GLY A 48 9.35 -1.94 13.01
N THR A 49 10.05 -2.74 13.81
CA THR A 49 11.22 -2.35 14.61
C THR A 49 12.53 -2.43 13.79
N GLY A 50 12.40 -2.62 12.47
CA GLY A 50 13.50 -2.61 11.49
C GLY A 50 13.78 -1.23 10.88
N ARG A 51 14.72 -1.17 9.93
CA ARG A 51 15.10 0.06 9.20
C ARG A 51 13.92 0.74 8.48
N PHE A 52 12.87 -0.02 8.18
CA PHE A 52 11.57 0.47 7.70
C PHE A 52 10.72 0.87 8.91
N ARG A 53 10.86 2.14 9.33
CA ARG A 53 10.20 2.68 10.52
C ARG A 53 8.68 2.65 10.34
N SER A 54 8.00 2.50 11.47
CA SER A 54 6.57 2.74 11.76
C SER A 54 5.84 3.88 11.00
N GLY A 55 6.55 4.75 10.27
CA GLY A 55 5.98 5.72 9.33
C GLY A 55 5.47 5.15 7.99
N ASP A 56 5.81 3.90 7.63
CA ASP A 56 5.33 3.32 6.38
C ASP A 56 3.88 2.83 6.45
N VAL A 57 3.41 2.30 7.59
CA VAL A 57 2.02 1.82 7.75
C VAL A 57 1.01 2.95 7.55
N ALA A 58 1.19 4.07 8.24
CA ALA A 58 0.31 5.24 8.08
C ALA A 58 0.35 5.81 6.65
N LYS A 59 1.51 5.73 5.98
CA LYS A 59 1.65 6.17 4.58
C LYS A 59 0.95 5.23 3.60
N LEU A 60 1.02 3.92 3.84
CA LEU A 60 0.31 2.91 3.05
C LEU A 60 -1.21 3.08 3.22
N LEU A 61 -1.70 3.28 4.45
CA LEU A 61 -3.13 3.52 4.70
C LEU A 61 -3.63 4.81 4.04
N ARG A 62 -2.88 5.92 4.12
CA ARG A 62 -3.24 7.15 3.38
C ARG A 62 -3.27 6.95 1.87
N LYS A 63 -2.38 6.12 1.33
CA LYS A 63 -2.40 5.78 -0.10
C LYS A 63 -3.62 4.93 -0.44
N ALA A 64 -3.98 3.97 0.40
CA ALA A 64 -5.19 3.18 0.22
C ALA A 64 -6.44 4.06 0.20
N GLU A 65 -6.58 4.95 1.18
CA GLU A 65 -7.69 5.90 1.26
C GLU A 65 -7.75 6.80 0.02
N ARG A 66 -6.60 7.34 -0.43
CA ARG A 66 -6.53 8.11 -1.67
C ARG A 66 -6.97 7.29 -2.90
N CYS A 67 -6.57 6.03 -2.98
CA CYS A 67 -7.00 5.15 -4.06
C CYS A 67 -8.51 4.91 -4.01
N ARG A 68 -9.12 4.72 -2.82
CA ARG A 68 -10.57 4.61 -2.68
C ARG A 68 -11.29 5.88 -3.13
N SER A 69 -10.82 7.06 -2.74
CA SER A 69 -11.40 8.32 -3.21
C SER A 69 -11.29 8.48 -4.73
N LEU A 70 -10.17 8.06 -5.34
CA LEU A 70 -10.02 8.06 -6.79
C LEU A 70 -10.93 7.04 -7.48
N ALA A 71 -11.15 5.87 -6.86
CA ALA A 71 -12.09 4.88 -7.34
C ALA A 71 -13.51 5.45 -7.35
N GLU A 72 -13.92 6.16 -6.31
CA GLU A 72 -15.23 6.82 -6.23
C GLU A 72 -15.39 7.89 -7.32
N VAL A 73 -14.41 8.78 -7.49
CA VAL A 73 -14.43 9.85 -8.51
C VAL A 73 -14.42 9.31 -9.94
N THR A 74 -13.69 8.21 -10.20
CA THR A 74 -13.65 7.58 -11.52
C THR A 74 -14.87 6.70 -11.80
N THR A 75 -15.59 6.27 -10.77
CA THR A 75 -16.81 5.46 -10.88
C THR A 75 -18.06 6.32 -11.01
N SER A 76 -18.05 7.60 -10.62
CA SER A 76 -19.12 8.55 -10.95
C SER A 76 -19.15 8.83 -12.46
N PRO A 77 -20.12 8.26 -13.20
CA PRO A 77 -20.28 8.52 -14.62
C PRO A 77 -21.40 9.54 -14.76
N ASP A 78 -21.16 10.80 -14.40
CA ASP A 78 -22.01 11.93 -14.77
C ASP A 78 -21.44 13.21 -14.12
N GLU A 79 -21.00 14.13 -14.97
CA GLU A 79 -21.02 15.60 -14.84
C GLU A 79 -20.02 16.18 -15.88
N MET A 80 -20.19 15.77 -17.14
CA MET A 80 -19.71 16.52 -18.31
C MET A 80 -20.73 16.38 -19.45
N GLU A 81 -21.98 16.73 -19.15
CA GLU A 81 -22.80 17.44 -20.13
C GLU A 81 -22.63 18.93 -19.85
N PHE A 82 -21.91 19.65 -20.70
CA PHE A 82 -22.18 21.04 -21.09
C PHE A 82 -21.40 21.37 -22.38
#